data_AF-A0A523V0I4-F1
#
_entry.id   AF-A0A523V0I4-F1
#
_cell.length_a   1.000
_cell.length_b   1.000
_cell.length_c   1.000
_cell.angle_alpha   90.00
_cell.angle_beta   90.00
_cell.angle_gamma   90.00
#
_symmetry.space_group_name_H-M   'P 1'
#
loop_
_entity.id
_entity.type
_entity.pdbx_description
1 polymer ?
#
loop_
_entity_poly.entity_id
_entity_poly.type
_entity_poly.pdbx_seq_one_letter_code
_entity_poly.pdbx_strand_id
1 'polypeptide(L)' 'HPGVAARMFGLLAEKQINIEMISTSPIRISCVIRKGRAREAVKVLHQGFDID' A
#
# COMPACT_ATOMS: atom_id res chain seq x y z
N HIS A 1 5.18 6.28 -13.86
CA HIS A 1 4.57 5.01 -14.29
C HIS A 1 3.11 4.95 -13.85
N PRO A 2 2.15 5.18 -14.77
CA PRO A 2 0.74 4.97 -14.46
C PRO A 2 0.53 3.50 -14.09
N GLY A 3 0.05 3.22 -12.87
CA GLY A 3 -0.23 1.86 -12.41
C GLY A 3 0.33 1.50 -11.03
N VAL A 4 1.37 2.20 -10.54
CA VAL A 4 1.97 1.92 -9.21
C VAL A 4 0.95 2.10 -8.08
N ALA A 5 0.18 3.20 -8.12
CA ALA A 5 -0.88 3.48 -7.14
C ALA A 5 -1.97 2.41 -7.17
N ALA A 6 -2.45 2.07 -8.37
CA ALA A 6 -3.50 1.06 -8.55
C ALA A 6 -3.06 -0.32 -8.03
N ARG A 7 -1.82 -0.74 -8.34
CA ARG A 7 -1.24 -1.98 -7.80
C ARG A 7 -1.15 -1.95 -6.28
N MET A 8 -0.62 -0.86 -5.71
CA MET A 8 -0.52 -0.69 -4.25
C MET A 8 -1.88 -0.80 -3.56
N PHE A 9 -2.90 -0.11 -4.08
CA PHE A 9 -4.25 -0.15 -3.49
C PHE A 9 -4.93 -1.51 -3.67
N GLY A 10 -4.73 -2.17 -4.82
CA GLY A 10 -5.22 -3.53 -5.06
C GLY A 10 -4.67 -4.53 -4.05
N LEU A 11 -3.35 -4.52 -3.83
CA LEU A 11 -2.68 -5.41 -2.87
C LEU A 11 -3.21 -5.23 -1.44
N LEU A 12 -3.42 -3.99 -1.00
CA LEU A 12 -4.01 -3.71 0.31
C LEU A 12 -5.48 -4.16 0.39
N ALA A 13 -6.24 -3.99 -0.69
CA ALA A 13 -7.64 -4.40 -0.77
C ALA A 13 -7.82 -5.92 -0.73
N GLU A 14 -6.95 -6.69 -1.38
CA GLU A 14 -6.95 -8.17 -1.34
C GLU A 14 -6.82 -8.73 0.09
N LYS A 15 -6.18 -7.96 0.98
CA LYS A 15 -6.03 -8.30 2.40
C LYS A 15 -7.03 -7.59 3.31
N GLN A 16 -8.01 -6.90 2.73
CA GLN A 16 -8.99 -6.10 3.47
C GLN A 16 -8.32 -5.10 4.42
N ILE A 17 -7.22 -4.47 3.98
CA ILE A 17 -6.55 -3.41 4.73
C ILE A 17 -7.13 -2.08 4.28
N ASN A 18 -7.95 -1.48 5.14
CA ASN A 18 -8.56 -0.19 4.86
C ASN A 18 -7.52 0.95 4.89
N ILE A 19 -7.57 1.82 3.87
CA ILE A 19 -6.78 3.04 3.79
C ILE A 19 -7.62 4.19 4.35
N GLU A 20 -7.11 4.88 5.37
CA GLU A 20 -7.81 6.01 6.01
C GLU A 20 -7.47 7.34 5.36
N MET A 21 -6.26 7.46 4.82
CA MET A 21 -5.79 8.67 4.14
C MET A 21 -4.74 8.30 3.10
N ILE A 22 -4.75 9.04 1.99
CA ILE A 22 -3.76 8.95 0.92
C ILE A 22 -3.12 10.33 0.76
N SER A 23 -1.79 10.37 0.68
CA SER A 23 -1.02 11.56 0.30
C SER A 23 -0.02 11.18 -0.79
N THR A 24 0.15 12.03 -1.79
CA THR A 24 0.94 11.71 -2.98
C THR A 24 1.87 12.85 -3.37
N SER A 25 3.03 12.50 -3.91
CA SER A 25 3.94 13.37 -4.66
C SER A 25 4.31 12.68 -5.97
N PRO A 26 5.01 13.35 -6.92
CA PRO A 26 5.37 12.76 -8.21
C PRO A 26 6.16 11.44 -8.13
N ILE A 27 6.83 11.19 -6.99
CA ILE A 27 7.69 10.00 -6.78
C ILE A 27 7.31 9.17 -5.55
N ARG A 28 6.29 9.56 -4.79
CA ARG A 28 5.93 8.90 -3.52
C ARG A 28 4.43 8.83 -3.33
N ILE A 29 3.97 7.69 -2.82
CA ILE A 29 2.60 7.49 -2.33
C ILE A 29 2.74 7.08 -0.86
N SER A 30 2.00 7.77 0.00
CA SER A 30 1.92 7.49 1.43
C SER A 30 0.47 7.19 1.80
N CYS A 31 0.25 6.18 2.64
CA CYS A 31 -1.08 5.80 3.11
C CYS A 31 -1.10 5.69 4.63
N VAL A 32 -2.16 6.17 5.25
CA VAL A 32 -2.45 5.95 6.66
C VAL A 32 -3.39 4.76 6.79
N ILE A 33 -3.04 3.84 7.68
CA ILE A 33 -3.80 2.61 7.96
C ILE A 33 -3.82 2.34 9.46
N ARG A 34 -4.72 1.46 9.90
CA ARG A 34 -4.78 1.02 11.31
C ARG A 34 -3.44 0.45 11.75
N LYS A 35 -2.92 0.91 12.89
CA LYS A 35 -1.64 0.46 13.47
C LYS A 35 -1.52 -1.06 13.58
N GLY A 36 -2.60 -1.76 13.93
CA GLY A 36 -2.63 -3.23 14.02
C GLY A 36 -2.41 -3.96 12.69
N ARG A 37 -2.67 -3.31 11.55
CA ARG A 37 -2.47 -3.86 10.20
C ARG A 37 -1.15 -3.42 9.56
N ALA A 38 -0.38 -2.54 10.21
CA ALA A 38 0.79 -1.89 9.60
C ALA A 38 1.86 -2.89 9.14
N ARG A 39 2.22 -3.87 9.99
CA ARG A 39 3.22 -4.88 9.63
C ARG A 39 2.77 -5.78 8.47
N GLU A 40 1.50 -6.14 8.46
CA GLU A 40 0.91 -6.95 7.39
C GLU A 40 0.90 -6.16 6.07
N ALA A 41 0.48 -4.89 6.10
CA ALA A 41 0.49 -4.01 4.93
C ALA A 41 1.88 -3.87 4.33
N VAL A 42 2.91 -3.64 5.16
CA VAL A 42 4.31 -3.57 4.70
C VAL A 42 4.70 -4.88 4.02
N LYS A 43 4.45 -6.04 4.66
CA LYS A 43 4.78 -7.34 4.08
C LYS A 43 4.10 -7.58 2.73
N VAL A 44 2.81 -7.27 2.64
CA VAL A 44 1.99 -7.43 1.43
C VAL A 44 2.51 -6.55 0.29
N LEU A 45 2.92 -5.32 0.60
CA LEU A 45 3.50 -4.41 -0.37
C LEU A 45 4.91 -4.85 -0.81
N HIS A 46 5.76 -5.30 0.11
CA HIS A 46 7.09 -5.85 -0.21
C HIS A 46 6.97 -7.05 -1.17
N GLN A 47 6.14 -8.03 -0.82
CA GLN A 47 5.87 -9.20 -1.67
C GLN A 47 5.25 -8.82 -3.01
N GLY A 48 4.25 -7.95 -2.97
CA GLY A 48 3.50 -7.55 -4.15
C GLY A 48 4.26 -6.63 -5.08
N PHE A 49 5.46 -6.15 -4.73
CA PHE A 49 6.35 -5.37 -5.60
C PHE A 49 7.72 -6.05 -5.82
N ASP A 50 7.89 -7.30 -5.37
CA ASP A 50 9.15 -8.06 -5.48
C ASP A 50 10.34 -7.34 -4.82
N ILE A 51 10.07 -6.69 -3.69
CA ILE A 51 11.05 -5.98 -2.87
C ILE A 51 11.23 -6.82 -1.61
N ASP A 52 12.18 -7.75 -1.59
CA ASP A 52 12.58 -8.47 -0.37
C ASP A 52 13.67 -7.68 0.40
#